data_AF-A0A7W0JFW3-F1
#
_entry.id   AF-A0A7W0JFW3-F1
#
_cell.length_a   1.000
_cell.length_b   1.000
_cell.length_c   1.000
_cell.angle_alpha   90.00
_cell.angle_beta   90.00
_cell.angle_gamma   90.00
#
_symmetry.space_group_name_H-M   'P 1'
#
loop_
_entity.id
_entity.type
_entity.pdbx_description
1 polymer ?
#
loop_
_entity_poly.entity_id
_entity_poly.type
_entity_poly.pdbx_seq_one_letter_code
_entity_poly.pdbx_strand_id
1 'polypeptide(L)'
;MIFAVFFAYVVSAHGILLVWTSVASAITLLGYTLFLLEWYVWREPSERRKARTIFLLAGVLIVVFGGVWQSRIEKPVPPHRTWLRFTDEERRRFIAALASQTEPRERVRIGCPAANEDICVLVTPFVDAFKRGHFVVENDRVERVTLGKPSAGVILFRYGHADAFDPQDPDQGVWSKITPSLETIEAAFAEIGINSQSSADQQLPEDAVGIYFGIEPHEPIEREDLKRLRQDAEKQLGPTP
;
A
#
# COMPACT_ATOMS: atom_id res chain seq x y z
N MET A 1 -9.28 21.25 -38.02
CA MET A 1 -10.05 20.30 -37.19
C MET A 1 -9.22 19.18 -36.58
N ILE A 2 -8.32 18.52 -37.32
CA ILE A 2 -7.53 17.38 -36.80
C ILE A 2 -6.70 17.73 -35.53
N PHE A 3 -6.12 18.92 -35.46
CA PHE A 3 -5.36 19.38 -34.29
C PHE A 3 -6.19 19.59 -33.01
N ALA A 4 -7.47 19.95 -33.14
CA ALA A 4 -8.35 20.16 -31.99
C ALA A 4 -8.75 18.83 -31.32
N VAL A 5 -8.88 17.76 -32.12
CA VAL A 5 -9.20 16.41 -31.64
C VAL A 5 -8.02 15.83 -30.85
N PHE A 6 -6.79 16.05 -31.31
CA PHE A 6 -5.58 15.60 -30.58
C PHE A 6 -5.40 16.34 -29.25
N PHE A 7 -5.63 17.65 -29.22
CA PHE A 7 -5.50 18.44 -28.00
C PHE A 7 -6.56 18.05 -26.95
N ALA A 8 -7.80 17.78 -27.37
CA ALA A 8 -8.85 17.27 -26.49
C ALA A 8 -8.51 15.87 -25.93
N TYR A 9 -7.88 15.01 -26.73
CA TYR A 9 -7.46 13.68 -26.30
C TYR A 9 -6.31 13.72 -25.28
N VAL A 10 -5.35 14.63 -25.44
CA VAL A 10 -4.25 14.87 -24.48
C VAL A 10 -4.78 15.33 -23.12
N VAL A 11 -5.79 16.22 -23.10
CA VAL A 11 -6.41 16.72 -21.86
C VAL A 11 -7.22 15.64 -21.13
N SER A 12 -7.71 14.64 -21.85
CA SER A 12 -8.48 13.52 -21.29
C SER A 12 -7.61 12.33 -20.85
N ALA A 13 -6.32 12.30 -21.18
CA ALA A 13 -5.43 11.19 -20.87
C ALA A 13 -4.79 11.36 -19.49
N HIS A 14 -4.77 10.32 -18.66
CA HIS A 14 -4.05 10.31 -17.37
C HIS A 14 -2.79 9.42 -17.46
N GLY A 15 -1.74 9.82 -16.72
CA GLY A 15 -0.51 9.04 -16.57
C GLY A 15 0.28 8.84 -17.87
N ILE A 16 0.62 7.59 -18.17
CA ILE A 16 1.51 7.17 -19.26
C ILE A 16 1.00 7.63 -20.64
N LEU A 17 -0.32 7.63 -20.83
CA LEU A 17 -0.95 8.01 -22.09
C LEU A 17 -0.78 9.52 -22.37
N LEU A 18 -0.65 10.37 -21.35
CA LEU A 18 -0.45 11.81 -21.52
C LEU A 18 0.96 12.12 -22.06
N VAL A 19 1.97 11.39 -21.59
CA VAL A 19 3.36 11.58 -22.06
C VAL A 19 3.48 11.24 -23.54
N TRP A 20 3.00 10.07 -23.96
CA TRP A 20 3.08 9.67 -25.38
C TRP A 20 2.24 10.52 -26.32
N THR A 21 1.06 10.96 -25.89
CA THR A 21 0.22 11.85 -26.70
C THR A 21 0.85 13.23 -26.86
N SER A 22 1.56 13.74 -25.85
CA SER A 22 2.33 14.99 -25.95
C SER A 22 3.52 14.87 -26.91
N VAL A 23 4.28 13.78 -26.85
CA VAL A 23 5.41 13.49 -27.75
C VAL A 23 4.93 13.34 -29.20
N ALA A 24 3.85 12.59 -29.43
CA ALA A 24 3.26 12.43 -30.75
C ALA A 24 2.77 13.78 -31.34
N SER A 25 2.19 14.65 -30.50
CA SER A 25 1.74 15.98 -30.91
C SER A 25 2.93 16.86 -31.31
N ALA A 26 4.01 16.85 -30.53
CA ALA A 26 5.22 17.62 -30.84
C ALA A 26 5.88 17.16 -32.15
N ILE A 27 5.99 15.84 -32.38
CA ILE A 27 6.51 15.28 -33.63
C ILE A 27 5.63 15.69 -34.82
N THR A 28 4.31 15.67 -34.66
CA THR A 28 3.37 16.06 -35.73
C THR A 28 3.51 17.54 -36.09
N LEU A 29 3.63 18.43 -35.09
CA LEU A 29 3.84 19.86 -35.32
C LEU A 29 5.17 20.14 -36.01
N LEU A 30 6.26 19.48 -35.57
CA LEU A 30 7.58 19.63 -36.19
C LEU A 30 7.62 19.08 -37.63
N GLY A 31 6.92 17.98 -37.89
CA GLY A 31 6.76 17.47 -39.26
C GLY A 31 6.02 18.46 -40.16
N TYR A 32 4.98 19.11 -39.64
CA TYR A 32 4.23 20.12 -40.37
C TYR A 32 5.06 21.39 -40.65
N THR A 33 5.86 21.86 -39.68
CA THR A 33 6.74 23.02 -39.92
C THR A 33 7.82 22.72 -40.94
N LEU A 34 8.38 21.50 -40.94
CA LEU A 34 9.32 21.06 -41.98
C LEU A 34 8.66 20.99 -43.36
N PHE A 35 7.42 20.51 -43.43
CA PHE A 35 6.65 20.50 -44.68
C PHE A 35 6.45 21.93 -45.22
N LEU A 36 6.10 22.89 -44.35
CA LEU A 36 5.96 24.29 -44.75
C LEU A 36 7.31 24.91 -45.18
N LEU A 37 8.40 24.64 -44.46
CA LEU A 37 9.74 25.11 -44.83
C LEU A 37 10.21 24.52 -46.16
N GLU A 38 9.90 23.25 -46.41
CA GLU A 38 10.18 22.59 -47.68
C GLU A 38 9.41 23.23 -48.85
N TRP A 39 8.15 23.60 -48.63
CA TRP A 39 7.31 24.18 -49.66
C TRP A 39 7.67 25.64 -49.95
N TYR A 40 7.99 26.43 -48.92
CA TYR A 40 8.13 27.88 -49.04
C TYR A 40 9.57 28.40 -49.05
N VAL A 41 10.53 27.71 -48.43
CA VAL A 41 11.87 28.26 -48.18
C VAL A 41 12.96 27.52 -48.94
N TRP A 42 12.99 26.18 -48.92
CA TRP A 42 14.07 25.44 -49.55
C TRP A 42 13.82 25.21 -51.05
N ARG A 43 14.58 25.88 -51.92
CA ARG A 43 14.53 25.66 -53.39
C ARG A 43 15.33 24.44 -53.87
N GLU A 44 16.37 24.02 -53.14
CA GLU A 44 17.29 22.96 -53.59
C GLU A 44 16.89 21.56 -53.11
N PRO A 45 16.89 20.54 -53.99
CA PRO A 45 16.42 19.20 -53.66
C PRO A 45 17.37 18.39 -52.76
N SER A 46 18.66 18.75 -52.69
CA SER A 46 19.66 18.09 -51.84
C SER A 46 19.44 18.38 -50.35
N GLU A 47 19.22 19.65 -50.00
CA GLU A 47 18.99 20.09 -48.62
C GLU A 47 17.65 19.58 -48.08
N ARG A 48 16.62 19.48 -48.94
CA ARG A 48 15.33 18.85 -48.59
C ARG A 48 15.49 17.38 -48.18
N ARG A 49 16.28 16.61 -48.93
CA ARG A 49 16.52 15.20 -48.59
C ARG A 49 17.24 15.07 -47.26
N LYS A 50 18.31 15.83 -47.02
CA LYS A 50 19.07 15.82 -45.77
C LYS A 50 18.19 16.16 -44.56
N ALA A 51 17.38 17.21 -44.65
CA ALA A 51 16.48 17.63 -43.58
C ALA A 51 15.46 16.54 -43.22
N ARG A 52 14.87 15.88 -44.23
CA ARG A 52 13.94 14.76 -44.02
C ARG A 52 14.61 13.57 -43.33
N THR A 53 15.81 13.18 -43.75
CA THR A 53 16.52 12.05 -43.12
C THR A 53 16.89 12.37 -41.67
N ILE A 54 17.36 13.59 -41.39
CA ILE A 54 17.71 14.01 -40.03
C ILE A 54 16.47 14.00 -39.13
N PHE A 55 15.34 14.51 -39.61
CA PHE A 55 14.10 14.52 -38.83
C PHE A 55 13.58 13.12 -38.53
N LEU A 56 13.58 12.22 -39.52
CA LEU A 56 13.18 10.83 -39.33
C LEU A 56 14.08 10.13 -38.30
N LEU A 57 15.40 10.33 -38.40
CA LEU A 57 16.35 9.75 -37.43
C LEU A 57 16.12 10.30 -36.01
N ALA A 58 15.90 11.61 -35.87
CA ALA A 58 15.62 12.23 -34.58
C ALA A 58 14.30 11.73 -33.97
N GLY A 59 13.24 11.58 -34.78
CA GLY A 59 11.96 11.04 -34.32
C GLY A 59 12.09 9.60 -33.83
N VAL A 60 12.79 8.74 -34.58
CA VAL A 60 13.06 7.35 -34.17
C VAL A 60 13.88 7.30 -32.88
N LEU A 61 14.91 8.14 -32.75
CA LEU A 61 15.72 8.23 -31.54
C LEU A 61 14.88 8.63 -30.32
N ILE A 62 14.00 9.62 -30.45
CA ILE A 62 13.13 10.07 -29.36
C ILE A 62 12.17 8.95 -28.92
N VAL A 63 11.58 8.21 -29.86
CA VAL A 63 10.67 7.10 -29.53
C VAL A 63 11.42 5.95 -28.86
N VAL A 64 12.57 5.54 -29.39
CA VAL A 64 13.36 4.44 -28.81
C VAL A 64 13.90 4.83 -27.43
N PHE A 65 14.50 6.02 -27.30
CA PHE A 65 15.07 6.47 -26.04
C PHE A 65 13.98 6.76 -25.00
N GLY A 66 12.86 7.35 -25.41
CA GLY A 66 11.67 7.54 -24.57
C GLY A 66 11.09 6.21 -24.10
N GLY A 67 11.00 5.20 -24.98
CA GLY A 67 10.54 3.86 -24.62
C GLY A 67 11.47 3.16 -23.61
N VAL A 68 12.79 3.22 -23.83
CA VAL A 68 13.78 2.65 -22.91
C VAL A 68 13.78 3.40 -21.57
N TRP A 69 13.73 4.73 -21.60
CA TRP A 69 13.67 5.55 -20.39
C TRP A 69 12.39 5.28 -19.59
N GLN A 70 11.26 5.18 -20.27
CA GLN A 70 9.98 4.84 -19.65
C GLN A 70 9.98 3.42 -19.07
N SER A 71 10.54 2.43 -19.78
CA SER A 71 10.66 1.06 -19.24
C SER A 71 11.54 0.98 -17.99
N ARG A 72 12.37 2.00 -17.72
CA ARG A 72 13.16 2.11 -16.49
C ARG A 72 12.43 2.86 -15.39
N ILE A 73 11.41 3.66 -15.71
CA ILE A 73 10.62 4.44 -14.75
C ILE A 73 9.37 3.67 -14.32
N GLU A 74 8.75 2.93 -15.24
CA GLU A 74 7.79 1.88 -14.92
C GLU A 74 8.54 0.72 -14.27
N LYS A 75 8.84 0.87 -12.98
CA LYS A 75 8.95 -0.32 -12.14
C LYS A 75 7.62 -1.05 -12.30
N PRO A 76 7.60 -2.33 -12.72
CA PRO A 76 6.36 -3.08 -12.73
C PRO A 76 5.75 -2.94 -11.34
N VAL A 77 4.53 -2.42 -11.26
CA VAL A 77 3.77 -2.42 -10.00
C VAL A 77 3.83 -3.87 -9.54
N PRO A 78 4.50 -4.17 -8.41
CA PRO A 78 4.65 -5.54 -7.99
C PRO A 78 3.24 -6.14 -7.90
N PRO A 79 2.99 -7.32 -8.51
CA PRO A 79 1.66 -7.93 -8.48
C PRO A 79 1.26 -8.00 -7.02
N HIS A 80 0.14 -7.35 -6.65
CA HIS A 80 -0.31 -7.13 -5.27
C HIS A 80 0.28 -8.17 -4.31
N ARG A 81 1.43 -7.82 -3.74
CA ARG A 81 2.16 -8.76 -2.89
C ARG A 81 1.38 -8.75 -1.61
N THR A 82 0.56 -9.77 -1.40
CA THR A 82 -0.23 -9.88 -0.17
C THR A 82 0.75 -9.78 1.00
N TRP A 83 0.63 -8.71 1.79
CA TRP A 83 1.49 -8.39 2.93
C TRP A 83 1.59 -9.52 3.97
N LEU A 84 0.68 -10.50 3.89
CA LEU A 84 0.65 -11.73 4.68
C LEU A 84 1.58 -12.86 4.16
N ARG A 85 2.25 -12.69 3.00
CA ARG A 85 3.17 -13.72 2.44
C ARG A 85 4.62 -13.41 2.79
N PHE A 86 5.17 -14.24 3.67
CA PHE A 86 6.60 -14.27 3.98
C PHE A 86 7.46 -14.62 2.75
N THR A 87 8.52 -13.84 2.54
CA THR A 87 9.76 -14.36 1.94
C THR A 87 10.58 -15.10 2.99
N ASP A 88 11.50 -15.97 2.58
CA ASP A 88 12.40 -16.66 3.50
C ASP A 88 13.27 -15.68 4.33
N GLU A 89 13.63 -14.54 3.73
CA GLU A 89 14.38 -13.48 4.39
C GLU A 89 13.58 -12.80 5.49
N GLU A 90 12.37 -12.34 5.17
CA GLU A 90 11.47 -11.73 6.16
C GLU A 90 11.11 -12.68 7.27
N ARG A 91 10.81 -13.95 6.94
CA ARG A 91 10.53 -14.96 7.95
C ARG A 91 11.68 -15.10 8.93
N ARG A 92 12.92 -15.11 8.45
CA ARG A 92 14.10 -15.20 9.31
C ARG A 92 14.27 -13.98 10.19
N ARG A 93 14.11 -12.77 9.63
CA ARG A 93 14.20 -11.51 10.38
C ARG A 93 13.10 -11.40 11.44
N PHE A 94 11.88 -11.76 11.08
CA PHE A 94 10.74 -11.82 11.98
C PHE A 94 10.99 -12.78 13.16
N ILE A 95 11.42 -14.01 12.88
CA ILE A 95 11.73 -15.01 13.92
C ILE A 95 12.89 -14.52 14.81
N ALA A 96 13.93 -13.92 14.22
CA ALA A 96 15.07 -13.41 14.98
C ALA A 96 14.66 -12.29 15.94
N ALA A 97 13.80 -11.38 15.50
CA ALA A 97 13.24 -10.31 16.34
C ALA A 97 12.38 -10.88 17.49
N LEU A 98 11.54 -11.88 17.22
CA LEU A 98 10.78 -12.56 18.29
C LEU A 98 11.70 -13.29 19.28
N ALA A 99 12.77 -13.91 18.79
CA ALA A 99 13.71 -14.66 19.60
C ALA A 99 14.60 -13.75 20.48
N SER A 100 14.73 -12.45 20.18
CA SER A 100 15.58 -11.54 20.96
C SER A 100 15.03 -11.18 22.34
N GLN A 101 13.73 -11.41 22.61
CA GLN A 101 13.16 -11.17 23.93
C GLN A 101 13.78 -12.11 24.97
N THR A 102 14.20 -11.55 26.11
CA THR A 102 14.80 -12.31 27.21
C THR A 102 13.86 -12.48 28.40
N GLU A 103 12.88 -11.58 28.51
CA GLU A 103 11.84 -11.52 29.50
C GLU A 103 10.83 -12.67 29.32
N PRO A 104 10.07 -13.03 30.38
CA PRO A 104 8.97 -13.98 30.26
C PRO A 104 8.01 -13.58 29.14
N ARG A 105 7.67 -14.55 28.27
CA ARG A 105 6.80 -14.35 27.13
C ARG A 105 5.35 -14.60 27.51
N GLU A 106 4.48 -13.72 27.05
CA GLU A 106 3.04 -13.92 27.10
C GLU A 106 2.61 -14.96 26.05
N ARG A 107 1.45 -15.58 26.27
CA ARG A 107 0.85 -16.47 25.27
C ARG A 107 0.33 -15.63 24.11
N VAL A 108 0.40 -16.14 22.90
CA VAL A 108 -0.13 -15.43 21.72
C VAL A 108 -1.39 -16.12 21.20
N ARG A 109 -2.44 -15.35 20.97
CA ARG A 109 -3.67 -15.81 20.32
C ARG A 109 -3.73 -15.18 18.94
N ILE A 110 -3.63 -16.01 17.90
CA ILE A 110 -3.60 -15.53 16.51
C ILE A 110 -5.00 -15.65 15.91
N GLY A 111 -5.51 -14.58 15.33
CA GLY A 111 -6.85 -14.50 14.78
C GLY A 111 -6.93 -13.87 13.39
N CYS A 112 -8.00 -14.20 12.67
CA CYS A 112 -8.35 -13.69 11.34
C CYS A 112 -9.86 -13.39 11.26
N PRO A 113 -10.32 -12.59 10.28
CA PRO A 113 -11.74 -12.34 10.08
C PRO A 113 -12.51 -13.62 9.79
N ALA A 114 -13.56 -13.90 10.57
CA ALA A 114 -14.38 -15.09 10.41
C ALA A 114 -15.04 -15.24 9.03
N ALA A 115 -15.25 -14.13 8.31
CA ALA A 115 -15.87 -14.10 6.98
C ALA A 115 -14.87 -14.27 5.82
N ASN A 116 -13.57 -14.35 6.08
CA ASN A 116 -12.54 -14.41 5.04
C ASN A 116 -11.54 -15.54 5.30
N GLU A 117 -11.82 -16.71 4.72
CA GLU A 117 -11.00 -17.91 4.88
C GLU A 117 -9.61 -17.76 4.25
N ASP A 118 -9.49 -17.02 3.15
CA ASP A 118 -8.21 -16.83 2.45
C ASP A 118 -7.17 -16.17 3.36
N ILE A 119 -7.60 -15.16 4.14
CA ILE A 119 -6.73 -14.51 5.13
C ILE A 119 -6.33 -15.51 6.22
N CYS A 120 -7.27 -16.30 6.74
CA CYS A 120 -6.96 -17.31 7.77
C CYS A 120 -5.91 -18.32 7.30
N VAL A 121 -6.01 -18.79 6.04
CA VAL A 121 -5.03 -19.69 5.43
C VAL A 121 -3.66 -19.01 5.33
N LEU A 122 -3.61 -17.76 4.84
CA LEU A 122 -2.37 -16.99 4.66
C LEU A 122 -1.66 -16.65 5.98
N VAL A 123 -2.38 -16.60 7.10
CA VAL A 123 -1.83 -16.32 8.44
C VAL A 123 -1.17 -17.54 9.07
N THR A 124 -1.51 -18.75 8.63
CA THR A 124 -0.97 -20.02 9.17
C THR A 124 0.56 -20.03 9.35
N PRO A 125 1.39 -19.54 8.40
CA PRO A 125 2.84 -19.51 8.56
C PRO A 125 3.34 -18.67 9.75
N PHE A 126 2.55 -17.70 10.23
CA PHE A 126 2.90 -16.91 11.41
C PHE A 126 2.82 -17.75 12.68
N VAL A 127 1.91 -18.73 12.78
CA VAL A 127 1.84 -19.67 13.91
C VAL A 127 3.20 -20.35 14.13
N ASP A 128 3.77 -20.88 13.05
CA ASP A 128 5.09 -21.51 13.08
C ASP A 128 6.21 -20.52 13.37
N ALA A 129 6.11 -19.28 12.88
CA ALA A 129 7.09 -18.25 13.13
C ALA A 129 7.13 -17.86 14.61
N PHE A 130 5.97 -17.67 15.25
CA PHE A 130 5.85 -17.39 16.68
C PHE A 130 6.45 -18.49 17.54
N LYS A 131 6.12 -19.75 17.23
CA LYS A 131 6.71 -20.91 17.91
C LYS A 131 8.23 -20.96 17.79
N ARG A 132 8.77 -20.70 16.60
CA ARG A 132 10.22 -20.64 16.36
C ARG A 132 10.88 -19.46 17.06
N GLY A 133 10.15 -18.37 17.28
CA GLY A 133 10.53 -17.24 18.13
C GLY A 133 10.32 -17.47 19.63
N HIS A 134 10.07 -18.73 20.04
CA HIS A 134 9.86 -19.16 21.43
C HIS A 134 8.59 -18.65 22.11
N PHE A 135 7.60 -18.17 21.35
CA PHE A 135 6.27 -17.86 21.89
C PHE A 135 5.38 -19.10 21.95
N VAL A 136 4.49 -19.16 22.94
CA VAL A 136 3.46 -20.19 23.04
C VAL A 136 2.21 -19.70 22.32
N VAL A 137 1.88 -20.34 21.20
CA VAL A 137 0.64 -20.06 20.47
C VAL A 137 -0.51 -20.83 21.10
N GLU A 138 -1.56 -20.11 21.50
CA GLU A 138 -2.73 -20.69 22.14
C GLU A 138 -3.44 -21.69 21.20
N ASN A 139 -3.66 -22.91 21.69
CA ASN A 139 -4.32 -24.00 20.97
C ASN A 139 -3.69 -24.39 19.61
N ASP A 140 -2.48 -23.91 19.32
CA ASP A 140 -1.78 -24.17 18.06
C ASP A 140 -2.63 -23.95 16.79
N ARG A 141 -3.38 -22.84 16.76
CA ARG A 141 -4.32 -22.57 15.67
C ARG A 141 -4.49 -21.08 15.39
N VAL A 142 -5.06 -20.79 14.23
CA VAL A 142 -5.62 -19.48 13.90
C VAL A 142 -7.10 -19.49 14.27
N GLU A 143 -7.54 -18.54 15.06
CA GLU A 143 -8.94 -18.39 15.47
C GLU A 143 -9.72 -17.50 14.49
N ARG A 144 -10.94 -17.91 14.15
CA ARG A 144 -11.87 -17.07 13.39
C ARG A 144 -12.54 -16.11 14.35
N VAL A 145 -12.15 -14.85 14.30
CA VAL A 145 -12.57 -13.81 15.24
C VAL A 145 -13.53 -12.85 14.55
N THR A 146 -14.55 -12.42 15.29
CA THR A 146 -15.41 -11.30 14.90
C THR A 146 -15.12 -10.15 15.84
N LEU A 147 -14.51 -9.09 15.32
CA LEU A 147 -14.23 -7.89 16.10
C LEU A 147 -15.50 -7.03 16.21
N GLY A 148 -15.72 -6.42 17.38
CA GLY A 148 -16.81 -5.46 17.56
C GLY A 148 -16.66 -4.21 16.68
N LYS A 149 -15.41 -3.83 16.36
CA LYS A 149 -15.07 -2.79 15.38
C LYS A 149 -14.18 -3.38 14.29
N PRO A 150 -14.62 -3.40 13.02
CA PRO A 150 -13.80 -3.87 11.91
C PRO A 150 -12.47 -3.09 11.85
N SER A 151 -11.38 -3.79 11.62
CA SER A 151 -10.03 -3.21 11.55
C SER A 151 -9.27 -3.81 10.37
N ALA A 152 -8.45 -2.98 9.73
CA ALA A 152 -7.54 -3.37 8.65
C ALA A 152 -6.10 -3.49 9.17
N GLY A 153 -5.28 -4.31 8.51
CA GLY A 153 -3.88 -4.55 8.89
C GLY A 153 -3.73 -5.50 10.09
N VAL A 154 -2.57 -5.47 10.75
CA VAL A 154 -2.31 -6.23 11.99
C VAL A 154 -2.70 -5.39 13.19
N ILE A 155 -3.55 -5.95 14.05
CA ILE A 155 -3.91 -5.35 15.33
C ILE A 155 -3.42 -6.25 16.46
N LEU A 156 -2.71 -5.66 17.42
CA LEU A 156 -2.25 -6.30 18.64
C LEU A 156 -3.21 -5.92 19.77
N PHE A 157 -3.84 -6.92 20.36
CA PHE A 157 -4.73 -6.78 21.50
C PHE A 157 -4.01 -7.14 22.78
N ARG A 158 -4.23 -6.35 23.83
CA ARG A 158 -3.90 -6.71 25.21
C ARG A 158 -5.12 -6.56 26.08
N TYR A 159 -5.11 -7.27 27.20
CA TYR A 159 -6.12 -7.06 28.21
C TYR A 159 -6.08 -5.60 28.67
N GLY A 160 -7.23 -4.96 28.61
CA GLY A 160 -7.47 -3.66 29.20
C GLY A 160 -8.84 -3.67 29.82
N HIS A 161 -8.96 -3.09 31.00
CA HIS A 161 -10.22 -3.00 31.74
C HIS A 161 -10.34 -1.61 32.36
N ALA A 162 -11.56 -1.10 32.40
CA ALA A 162 -11.89 0.17 33.04
C ALA A 162 -13.27 0.04 33.70
N ASP A 163 -13.32 0.14 35.02
CA ASP A 163 -14.53 -0.08 35.83
C ASP A 163 -15.69 0.88 35.49
N ALA A 164 -15.38 2.04 34.91
CA ALA A 164 -16.34 3.08 34.55
C ALA A 164 -16.42 3.34 33.04
N PHE A 165 -16.00 2.39 32.20
CA PHE A 165 -16.10 2.54 30.74
C PHE A 165 -17.57 2.54 30.29
N ASP A 166 -18.00 3.61 29.63
CA ASP A 166 -19.28 3.68 28.93
C ASP A 166 -19.09 3.41 27.42
N PRO A 167 -19.57 2.27 26.88
CA PRO A 167 -19.49 1.98 25.44
C PRO A 167 -20.26 2.96 24.55
N GLN A 168 -21.18 3.76 25.11
CA GLN A 168 -21.96 4.76 24.36
C GLN A 168 -21.26 6.11 24.24
N ASP A 169 -20.21 6.37 25.03
CA ASP A 169 -19.45 7.61 24.99
C ASP A 169 -18.29 7.49 23.98
N PRO A 170 -18.34 8.21 22.83
CA PRO A 170 -17.31 8.12 21.80
C PRO A 170 -15.95 8.70 22.23
N ASP A 171 -15.89 9.49 23.29
CA ASP A 171 -14.66 10.09 23.80
C ASP A 171 -13.95 9.21 24.85
N GLN A 172 -14.60 8.12 25.26
CA GLN A 172 -14.02 7.15 26.18
C GLN A 172 -13.33 6.00 25.45
N GLY A 173 -12.24 5.52 26.06
CA GLY A 173 -11.46 4.39 25.58
C GLY A 173 -10.89 3.59 26.74
N VAL A 174 -10.51 2.36 26.46
CA VAL A 174 -9.85 1.49 27.43
C VAL A 174 -8.36 1.45 27.13
N TRP A 175 -7.55 1.70 28.15
CA TRP A 175 -6.10 1.60 28.05
C TRP A 175 -5.65 0.20 28.41
N SER A 176 -4.64 -0.30 27.70
CA SER A 176 -3.95 -1.54 28.03
C SER A 176 -2.50 -1.24 28.41
N LYS A 177 -1.94 -2.05 29.31
CA LYS A 177 -0.53 -1.93 29.69
C LYS A 177 0.38 -2.42 28.56
N ILE A 178 1.39 -1.64 28.22
CA ILE A 178 2.46 -2.07 27.31
C ILE A 178 3.35 -3.08 28.05
N THR A 179 3.57 -4.23 27.43
CA THR A 179 4.42 -5.31 27.96
C THR A 179 5.62 -5.58 27.06
N PRO A 180 6.71 -6.19 27.58
CA PRO A 180 7.86 -6.54 26.76
C PRO A 180 7.51 -7.44 25.56
N SER A 181 6.53 -8.35 25.73
CA SER A 181 6.02 -9.17 24.63
C SER A 181 5.26 -8.35 23.59
N LEU A 182 4.41 -7.39 24.00
CA LEU A 182 3.75 -6.51 23.03
C LEU A 182 4.78 -5.72 22.21
N GLU A 183 5.75 -5.09 22.86
CA GLU A 183 6.81 -4.31 22.20
C GLU A 183 7.66 -5.17 21.25
N THR A 184 8.02 -6.39 21.67
CA THR A 184 8.79 -7.31 20.83
C THR A 184 8.00 -7.74 19.60
N ILE A 185 6.71 -8.02 19.76
CA ILE A 185 5.84 -8.43 18.66
C ILE A 185 5.67 -7.29 17.67
N GLU A 186 5.44 -6.07 18.16
CA GLU A 186 5.37 -4.86 17.33
C GLU A 186 6.67 -4.64 16.55
N ALA A 187 7.83 -4.75 17.21
CA ALA A 187 9.13 -4.64 16.57
C ALA A 187 9.36 -5.73 15.50
N ALA A 188 8.92 -6.97 15.76
CA ALA A 188 9.04 -8.06 14.79
C ALA A 188 8.22 -7.79 13.53
N PHE A 189 7.00 -7.26 13.66
CA PHE A 189 6.21 -6.82 12.49
C PHE A 189 6.88 -5.66 11.75
N ALA A 190 7.44 -4.69 12.47
CA ALA A 190 8.14 -3.56 11.87
C ALA A 190 9.38 -4.00 11.05
N GLU A 191 10.12 -5.04 11.49
CA GLU A 191 11.29 -5.59 10.77
C GLU A 191 10.95 -6.11 9.35
N ILE A 192 9.71 -6.54 9.15
CA ILE A 192 9.20 -7.01 7.86
C ILE A 192 8.34 -5.95 7.15
N GLY A 193 8.35 -4.71 7.63
CA GLY A 193 7.65 -3.58 7.03
C GLY A 193 6.13 -3.58 7.24
N ILE A 194 5.65 -4.30 8.25
CA ILE A 194 4.23 -4.33 8.64
C ILE A 194 4.05 -3.41 9.85
N ASN A 195 3.21 -2.38 9.70
CA ASN A 195 2.81 -1.55 10.83
C ASN A 195 1.64 -2.21 11.56
N SER A 196 1.85 -2.55 12.83
CA SER A 196 0.79 -3.01 13.71
C SER A 196 0.18 -1.86 14.50
N GLN A 197 -1.11 -1.98 14.85
CA GLN A 197 -1.78 -1.05 15.76
C GLN A 197 -2.08 -1.77 17.07
N SER A 198 -2.00 -1.07 18.20
CA SER A 198 -2.30 -1.64 19.52
C SER A 198 -3.70 -1.22 19.98
N SER A 199 -4.44 -2.15 20.57
CA SER A 199 -5.79 -1.92 21.10
C SER A 199 -6.05 -2.73 22.37
N ALA A 200 -7.01 -2.30 23.17
CA ALA A 200 -7.42 -2.99 24.38
C ALA A 200 -8.61 -3.93 24.09
N ASP A 201 -8.57 -5.12 24.66
CA ASP A 201 -9.66 -6.09 24.63
C ASP A 201 -9.98 -6.56 26.05
N GLN A 202 -11.20 -6.32 26.51
CA GLN A 202 -11.68 -6.71 27.84
C GLN A 202 -11.89 -8.23 27.98
N GLN A 203 -12.00 -8.97 26.87
CA GLN A 203 -12.26 -10.42 26.87
C GLN A 203 -10.98 -11.25 26.73
N LEU A 204 -9.86 -10.61 26.40
CA LEU A 204 -8.59 -11.29 26.27
C LEU A 204 -8.01 -11.63 27.66
N PRO A 205 -7.43 -12.82 27.87
CA PRO A 205 -6.75 -13.14 29.13
C PRO A 205 -5.58 -12.18 29.44
N GLU A 206 -5.35 -11.88 30.72
CA GLU A 206 -4.28 -10.97 31.16
C GLU A 206 -2.88 -11.42 30.74
N ASP A 207 -2.66 -12.73 30.64
CA ASP A 207 -1.38 -13.37 30.31
C ASP A 207 -1.23 -13.65 28.80
N ALA A 208 -2.08 -13.03 27.97
CA ALA A 208 -2.09 -13.20 26.53
C ALA A 208 -1.94 -11.88 25.75
N VAL A 209 -1.36 -12.01 24.56
CA VAL A 209 -1.38 -11.00 23.49
C VAL A 209 -2.24 -11.56 22.36
N GLY A 210 -3.30 -10.84 22.00
CA GLY A 210 -4.10 -11.15 20.83
C GLY A 210 -3.45 -10.54 19.59
N ILE A 211 -3.43 -11.26 18.48
CA ILE A 211 -2.87 -10.81 17.22
C ILE A 211 -3.91 -11.07 16.15
N TYR A 212 -4.49 -10.01 15.60
CA TYR A 212 -5.51 -10.11 14.57
C TYR A 212 -4.95 -9.64 13.23
N PHE A 213 -5.13 -10.46 12.21
CA PHE A 213 -4.75 -10.15 10.83
C PHE A 213 -6.00 -9.80 10.03
N GLY A 214 -6.24 -8.50 9.84
CA GLY A 214 -7.38 -7.98 9.09
C GLY A 214 -7.17 -7.99 7.57
N ILE A 215 -8.10 -7.34 6.87
CA ILE A 215 -7.94 -7.07 5.43
C ILE A 215 -6.75 -6.13 5.21
N GLU A 216 -6.13 -6.21 4.02
CA GLU A 216 -5.07 -5.29 3.63
C GLU A 216 -5.59 -3.85 3.72
N PRO A 217 -4.90 -2.95 4.44
CA PRO A 217 -5.26 -1.53 4.40
C PRO A 217 -5.07 -1.03 2.97
N HIS A 218 -6.12 -0.43 2.40
CA HIS A 218 -6.06 0.23 1.10
C HIS A 218 -5.12 1.45 1.20
N GLU A 219 -3.83 1.20 0.96
CA GLU A 219 -2.74 2.17 1.11
C GLU A 219 -2.60 2.72 2.55
N PRO A 220 -1.44 3.28 2.94
CA PRO A 220 -1.40 4.11 4.13
C PRO A 220 -2.36 5.27 3.86
N ILE A 221 -3.53 5.27 4.50
CA ILE A 221 -4.41 6.44 4.51
C ILE A 221 -3.55 7.60 5.01
N GLU A 222 -3.13 8.50 4.12
CA GLU A 222 -2.39 9.68 4.52
C GLU A 222 -3.24 10.39 5.59
N ARG A 223 -2.61 10.99 6.61
CA ARG A 223 -3.35 11.67 7.69
C ARG A 223 -4.39 12.67 7.15
N GLU A 224 -4.14 13.20 5.96
CA GLU A 224 -5.02 14.09 5.23
C GLU A 224 -6.33 13.41 4.80
N ASP A 225 -6.27 12.18 4.29
CA ASP A 225 -7.44 11.40 3.88
C ASP A 225 -8.23 10.89 5.08
N LEU A 226 -7.56 10.53 6.18
CA LEU A 226 -8.23 10.16 7.43
C LEU A 226 -9.01 11.35 8.00
N LYS A 227 -8.44 12.56 7.92
CA LYS A 227 -9.13 13.80 8.31
C LYS A 227 -10.34 14.07 7.42
N ARG A 228 -10.22 13.86 6.10
CA ARG A 228 -11.35 14.04 5.17
C ARG A 228 -12.48 13.06 5.46
N LEU A 229 -12.16 11.77 5.62
CA LEU A 229 -13.15 10.75 5.98
C LEU A 229 -13.83 11.05 7.31
N ARG A 230 -13.07 11.54 8.31
CA ARG A 230 -13.64 11.98 9.59
C ARG A 230 -14.55 13.19 9.44
N GLN A 231 -14.13 14.21 8.68
CA GLN A 231 -14.96 15.40 8.43
C GLN A 231 -16.24 15.06 7.65
N ASP A 232 -16.17 14.12 6.72
CA ASP A 232 -17.33 13.68 5.95
C ASP A 232 -18.30 12.86 6.83
N ALA A 233 -17.78 12.01 7.71
CA ALA A 233 -18.59 11.31 8.72
C ALA A 233 -19.23 12.29 9.71
N GLU A 234 -18.50 13.30 10.20
CA GLU A 234 -19.02 14.34 11.09
C GLU A 234 -20.12 15.17 10.40
N LYS A 235 -19.97 15.50 9.10
CA LYS A 235 -21.02 16.18 8.33
C LYS A 235 -22.26 15.32 8.14
N GLN A 236 -22.10 14.01 7.99
CA GLN A 236 -23.23 13.08 7.83
C GLN A 236 -24.01 12.86 9.13
N LEU A 237 -23.34 12.98 10.29
CA LEU A 237 -23.98 12.84 11.60
C LEU A 237 -24.81 14.08 12.01
N GLY A 238 -24.65 15.20 11.30
CA GLY A 238 -25.36 16.45 11.59
C GLY A 238 -24.93 17.08 12.92
N PRO A 239 -25.31 18.34 13.19
CA PRO A 239 -24.99 18.98 14.46
C PRO A 239 -25.74 18.26 15.59
N THR A 240 -24.98 17.72 16.54
CA THR A 240 -25.52 17.19 17.80
C THR A 240 -26.24 18.33 18.54
N PRO A 241 -27.51 18.13 18.95
CA PRO A 241 -28.30 19.16 19.64
C PRO A 241 -27.78 19.48 21.04
#